data_AF-A0AAV5HNN0-F1
#
_entry.id   AF-A0AAV5HNN0-F1
#
_cell.length_a   1.000
_cell.length_b   1.000
_cell.length_c   1.000
_cell.angle_alpha   90.00
_cell.angle_beta   90.00
_cell.angle_gamma   90.00
#
_symmetry.space_group_name_H-M   'P 1'
#
loop_
_entity.id
_entity.type
_entity.pdbx_description
1 polymer ?
#
loop_
_entity_poly.entity_id
_entity_poly.type
_entity_poly.pdbx_seq_one_letter_code
_entity_poly.pdbx_strand_id
1 'polypeptide(L)' 'MKLLTFEQVEEMVKKRVEKKAKVFGQEVTLGNNATDGKYKVDPSVVGRLYGDWVMPLTKDVEVDYLLRRLD' A
#
# COMPACT_ATOMS: atom_id res chain seq x y z
N MET A 1 -16.66 6.77 9.41
CA MET A 1 -15.30 6.23 9.14
C MET A 1 -14.46 5.92 10.37
N LYS A 2 -14.57 6.66 11.50
CA LYS A 2 -13.68 6.46 12.65
C LYS A 2 -13.64 5.02 13.20
N LEU A 3 -14.76 4.29 13.15
CA LEU A 3 -14.85 2.90 13.58
C LEU A 3 -14.21 1.88 12.61
N LEU A 4 -14.03 2.26 11.34
CA LEU A 4 -13.41 1.42 10.29
C LEU A 4 -11.95 1.78 10.02
N THR A 5 -11.49 2.92 10.57
CA THR A 5 -10.14 3.42 10.36
C THR A 5 -9.22 2.84 11.42
N PHE A 6 -8.31 1.96 10.99
CA PHE A 6 -7.32 1.34 11.87
C PHE A 6 -5.93 1.89 11.53
N GLU A 7 -5.60 3.05 12.10
CA GLU A 7 -4.37 3.81 11.78
C GLU A 7 -3.10 2.97 11.86
N GLN A 8 -2.97 2.12 12.89
CA GLN A 8 -1.81 1.23 13.05
C GLN A 8 -1.67 0.24 11.89
N VAL A 9 -2.80 -0.27 11.39
CA VAL A 9 -2.83 -1.22 10.27
C VAL A 9 -2.54 -0.48 8.96
N GLU A 10 -3.11 0.70 8.77
CA GLU A 10 -2.86 1.53 7.59
C GLU A 10 -1.37 1.90 7.45
N GLU A 11 -0.72 2.29 8.55
CA GLU A 11 0.72 2.56 8.57
C GLU A 11 1.56 1.31 8.31
N MET A 12 1.17 0.16 8.87
CA MET A 12 1.82 -1.12 8.58
C MET A 12 1.67 -1.50 7.08
N VAL A 13 0.50 -1.26 6.49
CA VAL A 13 0.22 -1.53 5.08
C VAL A 13 1.09 -0.64 4.19
N LYS A 14 1.18 0.67 4.45
CA LYS A 14 2.05 1.60 3.70
C LYS A 14 3.50 1.11 3.68
N LYS A 15 4.07 0.82 4.86
CA LYS A 15 5.45 0.31 4.99
C LYS A 15 5.64 -1.03 4.28
N ARG A 16 4.65 -1.92 4.37
CA ARG A 16 4.70 -3.24 3.71
C ARG A 16 4.66 -3.11 2.19
N VAL A 17 3.82 -2.23 1.66
CA VAL A 17 3.70 -1.99 0.22
C VAL A 17 4.99 -1.40 -0.33
N GLU A 18 5.57 -0.41 0.36
CA GLU A 18 6.87 0.17 0.00
C GLU A 18 7.97 -0.90 0.00
N LYS A 19 8.04 -1.74 1.05
CA LYS A 19 9.01 -2.85 1.10
C LYS A 19 8.82 -3.83 -0.07
N LYS A 20 7.58 -4.17 -0.42
CA LYS A 20 7.29 -5.03 -1.58
C LYS A 20 7.70 -4.37 -2.90
N ALA A 21 7.43 -3.08 -3.07
CA ALA A 21 7.86 -2.33 -4.26
C ALA A 21 9.39 -2.30 -4.38
N LYS A 22 10.12 -2.16 -3.26
CA LYS A 22 11.58 -2.28 -3.23
C LYS A 22 12.07 -3.67 -3.66
N VAL A 23 11.49 -4.73 -3.11
CA VAL A 23 11.91 -6.12 -3.35
C VAL A 23 11.53 -6.62 -4.76
N PHE A 24 10.38 -6.23 -5.29
CA PHE A 24 9.91 -6.68 -6.61
C PHE A 24 10.28 -5.71 -7.74
N GLY A 25 10.57 -4.46 -7.41
CA GLY A 25 11.02 -3.44 -8.35
C GLY A 25 12.51 -3.53 -8.67
N GLN A 26 13.29 -4.29 -7.91
CA GLN A 26 14.71 -4.50 -8.18
C GLN A 26 14.94 -5.48 -9.35
N GLU A 27 16.08 -5.36 -10.01
CA GLU A 27 16.52 -6.36 -10.99
C GLU A 27 17.09 -7.58 -10.24
N VAL A 28 16.66 -8.78 -10.62
CA VAL A 28 17.05 -10.03 -9.96
C VAL A 28 18.12 -10.70 -10.81
N THR A 29 19.37 -10.66 -10.35
CA THR A 29 20.52 -11.30 -11.01
C THR A 29 21.01 -12.51 -10.21
N LEU A 30 21.60 -13.50 -10.88
CA LEU A 30 22.17 -14.72 -10.25
C LEU A 30 23.37 -14.43 -9.33
N GLY A 31 24.01 -13.25 -9.48
CA GLY A 31 25.05 -12.76 -8.57
C GLY A 31 24.48 -11.79 -7.54
N ASN A 32 25.08 -11.78 -6.34
CA ASN A 32 24.75 -10.91 -5.20
C ASN A 32 25.14 -9.43 -5.44
N ASN A 33 25.02 -8.96 -6.68
CA ASN A 33 25.24 -7.56 -7.02
C ASN A 33 24.00 -6.81 -6.51
N ALA A 34 24.13 -6.19 -5.34
CA ALA A 34 23.12 -5.29 -4.82
C ALA A 34 22.81 -4.27 -5.92
N THR A 35 21.60 -4.34 -6.47
CA THR A 35 21.18 -3.42 -7.52
C THR A 35 21.09 -2.05 -6.90
N ASP A 36 21.91 -1.15 -7.43
CA ASP A 36 22.32 0.11 -6.83
C ASP A 36 21.19 1.15 -6.88
N GLY A 37 20.08 0.88 -6.18
CA GLY A 37 18.92 1.77 -6.08
C GLY A 37 18.08 1.90 -7.35
N LYS A 38 18.34 1.14 -8.41
CA LYS A 38 17.49 1.11 -9.62
C LYS A 38 16.26 0.24 -9.39
N TYR A 39 15.18 0.87 -8.94
CA TYR A 39 13.85 0.27 -8.93
C TYR A 39 13.10 0.63 -10.22
N LYS A 40 12.32 -0.32 -10.76
CA LYS A 40 11.41 -0.07 -11.90
C LYS A 40 10.36 1.01 -11.59
N VAL A 41 9.99 1.13 -10.32
CA VAL A 41 9.05 2.13 -9.79
C VAL A 41 9.60 2.61 -8.46
N ASP A 42 9.51 3.90 -8.18
CA ASP A 42 9.87 4.46 -6.87
C ASP A 42 8.97 3.85 -5.77
N PRO A 43 9.56 3.10 -4.81
CA PRO A 43 8.80 2.48 -3.73
C PRO A 43 7.98 3.48 -2.89
N SER A 44 8.49 4.70 -2.73
CA SER A 44 7.83 5.76 -1.94
C SER A 44 6.53 6.23 -2.59
N VAL A 45 6.46 6.23 -3.93
CA VAL A 45 5.27 6.56 -4.70
C VAL A 45 4.18 5.52 -4.47
N VAL A 46 4.54 4.24 -4.43
CA VAL A 46 3.58 3.15 -4.19
C VAL A 46 2.99 3.23 -2.78
N GLY A 47 3.81 3.55 -1.77
CA GLY A 47 3.35 3.79 -0.41
C GLY A 47 2.36 4.96 -0.31
N ARG A 48 2.67 6.09 -0.96
CA ARG A 48 1.79 7.27 -1.05
C ARG A 48 0.49 6.96 -1.78
N LEU A 49 0.55 6.27 -2.92
CA LEU A 49 -0.64 5.86 -3.68
C LEU A 49 -1.62 5.07 -2.80
N TYR A 50 -1.11 4.13 -1.99
CA TYR A 50 -1.95 3.39 -1.06
C TYR A 50 -2.54 4.28 0.03
N GLY A 51 -1.75 5.20 0.57
CA GLY A 51 -2.17 6.14 1.61
C GLY A 51 -3.25 7.11 1.17
N ASP A 52 -3.03 7.76 0.03
CA ASP A 52 -3.81 8.91 -0.40
C ASP A 52 -5.03 8.51 -1.23
N TRP A 53 -5.01 7.33 -1.85
CA TRP A 53 -6.04 6.91 -2.81
C TRP A 53 -6.67 5.57 -2.47
N VAL A 54 -5.87 4.49 -2.41
CA VAL A 54 -6.42 3.12 -2.32
C VAL A 54 -7.16 2.91 -0.99
N MET A 55 -6.56 3.27 0.14
CA MET A 55 -7.18 3.05 1.46
C MET A 55 -8.42 3.94 1.69
N PRO A 56 -8.41 5.24 1.34
CA PRO A 56 -9.62 6.07 1.41
C PRO A 56 -10.79 5.50 0.59
N LEU A 57 -10.55 5.17 -0.68
CA LEU A 57 -11.59 4.63 -1.57
C LEU A 57 -12.13 3.28 -1.08
N THR A 58 -11.27 2.43 -0.49
CA THR A 58 -11.72 1.17 0.11
C THR A 58 -12.69 1.41 1.26
N LYS A 59 -12.38 2.37 2.13
CA LYS A 59 -13.25 2.73 3.26
C LYS A 59 -14.55 3.39 2.82
N ASP A 60 -14.56 4.14 1.72
CA ASP A 60 -15.80 4.68 1.14
C ASP A 60 -16.77 3.55 0.77
N VAL A 61 -16.27 2.50 0.10
CA VAL A 61 -17.05 1.31 -0.25
C VAL A 61 -17.56 0.58 1.00
N GLU A 62 -16.72 0.42 2.03
CA GLU A 62 -17.13 -0.20 3.30
C GLU A 62 -18.28 0.58 3.98
N VAL A 63 -18.20 1.92 3.99
CA VAL A 63 -19.25 2.78 4.53
C VAL A 63 -20.54 2.65 3.73
N ASP A 64 -20.46 2.78 2.41
CA ASP A 64 -21.62 2.65 1.51
C ASP A 64 -22.33 1.31 1.68
N TYR A 65 -21.56 0.24 1.87
CA TYR A 65 -22.10 -1.08 2.14
C TYR A 65 -22.80 -1.15 3.51
N LEU A 66 -22.15 -0.66 4.57
CA LEU A 66 -22.70 -0.73 5.94
C LEU A 66 -23.97 0.11 6.10
N LEU A 67 -24.10 1.22 5.38
CA LEU A 67 -25.31 2.05 5.38
C LEU A 67 -26.54 1.30 4.85
N ARG A 68 -26.34 0.32 3.96
CA ARG A 68 -27.42 -0.49 3.35
C ARG A 68 -27.50 -1.90 3.94
N ARG A 69 -26.78 -2.17 5.03
CA ARG A 69 -26.57 -3.55 5.50
C ARG A 69 -27.80 -4.17 6.17
N LEU A 70 -28.68 -3.33 6.70
CA LEU A 70 -29.90 -3.73 7.41
C LEU A 70 -31.19 -3.41 6.62
N ASP A 71 -31.03 -2.92 5.39
CA ASP A 71 -32.13 -2.74 4.45
C ASP A 71 -32.67 -4.09 3.93
#